data_AF-A0AAI8Z5L8-F1
#
_entry.id   AF-A0AAI8Z5L8-F1
#
_cell.length_a   1.000
_cell.length_b   1.000
_cell.length_c   1.000
_cell.angle_alpha   90.00
_cell.angle_beta   90.00
_cell.angle_gamma   90.00
#
_symmetry.space_group_name_H-M   'P 1'
#
loop_
_entity.id
_entity.type
_entity.pdbx_description
1 polymer ?
#
loop_
_entity_poly.entity_id
_entity_poly.type
_entity_poly.pdbx_seq_one_letter_code
_entity_poly.pdbx_strand_id
1 'polypeptide(L)'
;MANQNGLGAQNAALYSGMNGSIMPSAGHYSDMQTLMQNMESLSGWLEQNRQEWAQVQDGIARVERLQGRLAQQGQLPLLNGDTQPIEEPNQPTVSQLQTALANANARIASFECTYQEQIRLQQLYEETLSETTDRIRQYCFEQQNHIIALHQHYTQMLTQARSETIEAQLTHQAWQAGLKRVSEGVRMALKSREEEGMPYKRRIAALKEENRVLRMKAGWGPPVDSDEEDGEAEEGGGHEADRARLSSQSGQAAGGGQT
;
A
#
# COMPACT_ATOMS: atom_id res chain seq x y z
N MET A 1 29.54 -19.32 32.82
CA MET A 1 30.05 -19.41 31.43
C MET A 1 29.03 -20.15 30.60
N ALA A 2 28.53 -19.49 29.55
CA ALA A 2 27.79 -20.10 28.44
C ALA A 2 28.73 -21.10 27.72
N ASN A 3 28.28 -22.10 26.98
CA ASN A 3 27.31 -22.04 25.89
C ASN A 3 26.95 -23.48 25.43
N GLN A 4 25.98 -23.58 24.51
CA GLN A 4 25.88 -24.65 23.47
C GLN A 4 24.99 -25.87 23.77
N ASN A 5 23.70 -25.76 23.44
CA ASN A 5 23.12 -26.47 22.27
C ASN A 5 21.62 -26.16 22.15
N GLY A 6 21.25 -25.50 21.05
CA GLY A 6 19.87 -25.08 20.76
C GLY A 6 19.63 -24.92 19.27
N LEU A 7 19.97 -25.95 18.48
CA LEU A 7 19.65 -26.04 17.06
C LEU A 7 18.60 -27.15 16.90
N GLY A 8 17.32 -26.76 16.96
CA GLY A 8 16.22 -27.70 16.78
C GLY A 8 14.81 -27.11 16.90
N ALA A 9 14.66 -25.88 17.42
CA ALA A 9 13.34 -25.30 17.70
C ALA A 9 12.94 -24.10 16.81
N GLN A 10 13.72 -23.76 15.77
CA GLN A 10 13.47 -22.54 14.98
C GLN A 10 12.65 -22.75 13.69
N ASN A 11 12.32 -23.98 13.31
CA ASN A 11 11.62 -24.26 12.04
C ASN A 11 10.11 -24.49 12.15
N ALA A 12 9.53 -24.47 13.36
CA ALA A 12 8.08 -24.64 13.53
C ALA A 12 7.28 -23.32 13.41
N ALA A 13 7.94 -22.16 13.46
CA ALA A 13 7.27 -20.85 13.40
C ALA A 13 7.08 -20.32 11.96
N LEU A 14 7.75 -20.89 10.96
CA LEU A 14 7.75 -20.34 9.60
C LEU A 14 6.56 -20.81 8.74
N TYR A 15 5.86 -21.88 9.15
CA TYR A 15 4.75 -22.46 8.37
C TYR A 15 3.35 -22.21 8.95
N SER A 16 3.23 -21.52 10.10
CA SER A 16 1.93 -21.18 10.69
C SER A 16 1.36 -19.83 10.22
N GLY A 17 2.02 -19.14 9.28
CA GLY A 17 1.53 -17.89 8.69
C GLY A 17 0.78 -18.07 7.36
N MET A 18 0.71 -19.29 6.84
CA MET A 18 0.19 -19.58 5.50
C MET A 18 -1.33 -19.82 5.49
N ASN A 19 -2.07 -19.03 6.26
CA ASN A 19 -3.53 -18.98 6.21
C ASN A 19 -4.00 -17.51 6.10
N GLY A 20 -4.05 -17.01 4.87
CA GLY A 20 -5.16 -16.17 4.39
C GLY A 20 -5.41 -14.81 5.03
N SER A 21 -4.51 -14.22 5.81
CA SER A 21 -4.71 -12.86 6.31
C SER A 21 -3.73 -11.92 5.61
N ILE A 22 -4.16 -11.40 4.47
CA ILE A 22 -3.67 -10.12 3.94
C ILE A 22 -3.92 -9.14 5.07
N MET A 23 -2.88 -8.80 5.84
CA MET A 23 -2.98 -7.81 6.90
C MET A 23 -3.54 -6.54 6.26
N PRO A 24 -4.78 -6.13 6.57
CA PRO A 24 -5.40 -5.01 5.88
C PRO A 24 -4.59 -3.76 6.17
N SER A 25 -4.31 -2.99 5.11
CA SER A 25 -3.61 -1.71 5.22
C SER A 25 -4.18 -0.89 6.37
N ALA A 26 -3.34 -0.30 7.22
CA ALA A 26 -3.77 0.45 8.40
C ALA A 26 -4.80 1.55 8.09
N GLY A 27 -4.81 2.08 6.86
CA GLY A 27 -5.83 3.00 6.37
C GLY A 27 -7.19 2.37 6.11
N HIS A 28 -7.25 1.08 5.74
CA HIS A 28 -8.50 0.36 5.50
C HIS A 28 -9.29 0.14 6.80
N TYR A 29 -8.61 -0.13 7.92
CA TYR A 29 -9.28 -0.19 9.22
C TYR A 29 -9.80 1.17 9.68
N SER A 30 -9.04 2.25 9.43
CA SER A 30 -9.49 3.61 9.72
C SER A 30 -10.74 3.97 8.91
N ASP A 31 -10.74 3.65 7.62
CA ASP A 31 -11.88 3.91 6.72
C ASP A 31 -13.11 3.06 7.10
N MET A 32 -12.91 1.77 7.39
CA MET A 32 -13.98 0.89 7.85
C MET A 32 -14.57 1.34 9.20
N GLN A 33 -13.74 1.87 10.11
CA GLN A 33 -14.19 2.48 11.36
C GLN A 33 -15.03 3.74 11.09
N THR A 34 -14.60 4.60 10.16
CA THR A 34 -15.35 5.81 9.76
C THR A 34 -16.68 5.44 9.09
N LEU A 35 -16.70 4.42 8.23
CA LEU A 35 -17.93 3.91 7.61
C LEU A 35 -18.90 3.33 8.65
N MET A 36 -18.41 2.57 9.63
CA MET A 36 -19.24 2.07 10.72
C MET A 36 -19.84 3.21 11.55
N GLN A 37 -19.04 4.23 11.91
CA GLN A 37 -19.55 5.40 12.63
C GLN A 37 -20.59 6.19 11.82
N ASN A 38 -20.34 6.37 10.52
CA ASN A 38 -21.30 7.03 9.63
C ASN A 38 -22.60 6.24 9.52
N MET A 39 -22.52 4.92 9.41
CA MET A 39 -23.70 4.06 9.35
C MET A 39 -24.50 4.07 10.65
N GLU A 40 -23.83 4.04 11.81
CA GLU A 40 -24.45 4.15 13.12
C GLU A 40 -25.12 5.53 13.30
N SER A 41 -24.48 6.60 12.81
CA SER A 41 -25.07 7.93 12.78
C SER A 41 -26.32 7.98 11.91
N LEU A 42 -26.27 7.44 10.68
CA LEU A 42 -27.40 7.42 9.75
C LEU A 42 -28.56 6.59 10.30
N SER A 43 -28.27 5.46 10.96
CA SER A 43 -29.31 4.70 11.66
C SER A 43 -29.94 5.49 12.80
N GLY A 44 -29.15 6.26 13.55
CA GLY A 44 -29.67 7.16 14.58
C GLY A 44 -30.58 8.26 14.00
N TRP A 45 -30.18 8.87 12.88
CA TRP A 45 -30.99 9.86 12.16
C TRP A 45 -32.29 9.27 11.61
N LEU A 46 -32.28 8.02 11.11
CA LEU A 46 -33.48 7.34 10.64
C LEU A 46 -34.44 6.97 11.80
N GLU A 47 -33.90 6.52 12.93
CA GLU A 47 -34.67 6.25 14.14
C GLU A 47 -35.31 7.53 14.67
N GLN A 48 -34.55 8.63 14.70
CA GLN A 48 -35.06 9.94 15.09
C GLN A 48 -36.16 10.42 14.12
N ASN A 49 -35.97 10.29 12.81
CA ASN A 49 -36.98 10.62 11.82
C ASN A 49 -38.28 9.82 12.04
N ARG A 50 -38.17 8.51 12.32
CA ARG A 50 -39.35 7.69 12.65
C ARG A 50 -40.07 8.17 13.91
N GLN A 51 -39.33 8.59 14.94
CA GLN A 51 -39.92 9.11 16.17
C GLN A 51 -40.60 10.47 15.95
N GLU A 52 -39.98 11.35 15.17
CA GLU A 52 -40.57 12.64 14.78
C GLU A 52 -41.84 12.44 13.96
N TRP A 53 -41.83 11.52 12.99
CA TRP A 53 -43.03 11.13 12.23
C TRP A 53 -44.13 10.55 13.11
N ALA A 54 -43.79 9.70 14.08
CA ALA A 54 -44.76 9.18 15.03
C ALA A 54 -45.38 10.30 15.89
N GLN A 55 -44.57 11.29 16.33
CA GLN A 55 -45.07 12.45 17.07
C GLN A 55 -45.98 13.35 16.22
N VAL A 56 -45.64 13.56 14.95
CA VAL A 56 -46.46 14.31 13.99
C VAL A 56 -47.78 13.57 13.76
N GLN A 57 -47.75 12.25 13.57
CA GLN A 57 -48.94 11.42 13.40
C GLN A 57 -49.85 11.47 14.65
N ASP A 58 -49.28 11.39 15.85
CA ASP A 58 -50.02 11.58 17.10
C ASP A 58 -50.57 13.01 17.25
N GLY A 59 -49.83 14.02 16.79
CA GLY A 59 -50.27 15.40 16.69
C GLY A 59 -51.50 15.55 15.80
N ILE A 60 -51.45 14.97 14.60
CA ILE A 60 -52.56 14.94 13.64
C ILE A 60 -53.75 14.19 14.23
N ALA A 61 -53.56 13.01 14.83
CA ALA A 61 -54.64 12.25 15.44
C ALA A 61 -55.29 12.98 16.65
N ARG A 62 -54.53 13.83 17.37
CA ARG A 62 -55.07 14.72 18.41
C ARG A 62 -55.88 15.87 17.81
N VAL A 63 -55.39 16.47 16.74
CA VAL A 63 -56.09 17.53 16.01
C VAL A 63 -57.38 16.99 15.37
N GLU A 64 -57.35 15.81 14.75
CA GLU A 64 -58.54 15.14 14.22
C GLU A 64 -59.55 14.79 15.31
N ARG A 65 -59.10 14.40 16.52
CA ARG A 65 -60.01 14.19 17.66
C ARG A 65 -60.65 15.49 18.16
N LEU A 66 -59.91 16.60 18.16
CA LEU A 66 -60.43 17.92 18.51
C LEU A 66 -61.38 18.46 17.43
N GLN A 67 -61.02 18.30 16.16
CA GLN A 67 -61.82 18.70 15.01
C GLN A 67 -63.06 17.82 14.86
N GLY A 68 -62.96 16.51 15.11
CA GLY A 68 -64.07 15.57 15.15
C GLY A 68 -65.03 15.83 16.31
N ARG A 69 -64.55 16.29 17.47
CA ARG A 69 -65.41 16.80 18.55
C ARG A 69 -66.11 18.11 18.17
N LEU A 70 -65.41 19.03 17.50
CA LEU A 70 -66.01 20.28 17.00
C LEU A 70 -67.01 20.04 15.85
N ALA A 71 -66.84 18.97 15.07
CA ALA A 71 -67.71 18.62 13.95
C ALA A 71 -68.91 17.73 14.35
N GLN A 72 -68.75 16.80 15.32
CA GLN A 72 -69.87 15.99 15.82
C GLN A 72 -70.67 16.69 16.92
N GLN A 73 -70.05 17.57 17.70
CA GLN A 73 -70.68 18.30 18.79
C GLN A 73 -70.73 19.78 18.40
N GLY A 74 -71.80 20.18 17.71
CA GLY A 74 -72.19 21.59 17.56
C GLY A 74 -72.64 22.21 18.90
N GLN A 75 -71.99 21.86 20.01
CA GLN A 75 -72.28 22.34 21.35
C GLN A 75 -70.98 22.80 22.00
N LEU A 76 -70.83 24.11 22.06
CA LEU A 76 -70.13 24.76 23.15
C LEU A 76 -70.75 24.28 24.47
N PRO A 77 -69.98 24.00 25.54
CA PRO A 77 -70.56 23.85 26.87
C PRO A 77 -71.15 25.19 27.31
N LEU A 78 -72.47 25.37 27.12
CA LEU A 78 -73.20 26.45 27.76
C LEU A 78 -73.36 26.09 29.25
N LEU A 79 -72.64 26.80 30.09
CA LEU A 79 -72.98 26.95 31.50
C LEU A 79 -74.15 27.94 31.58
N ASN A 80 -75.20 27.56 32.30
CA ASN A 80 -76.51 28.22 32.47
C ASN A 80 -77.53 28.03 31.34
N GLY A 81 -78.60 27.32 31.70
CA GLY A 81 -79.75 27.05 30.85
C GLY A 81 -80.63 28.28 30.67
N ASP A 82 -80.46 28.93 29.52
CA ASP A 82 -81.49 29.74 28.90
C ASP A 82 -81.91 29.06 27.59
N THR A 83 -83.17 28.63 27.55
CA THR A 83 -83.84 28.19 26.32
C THR A 83 -84.05 29.41 25.43
N GLN A 84 -83.07 29.71 24.58
CA GLN A 84 -83.29 30.59 23.43
C GLN A 84 -84.02 29.79 22.33
N PRO A 85 -84.96 30.43 21.60
CA PRO A 85 -85.61 29.79 20.47
C PRO A 85 -84.54 29.34 19.47
N ILE A 86 -84.69 28.12 18.97
CA ILE A 86 -83.87 27.59 17.86
C ILE A 86 -84.21 28.48 16.66
N GLU A 87 -83.43 29.53 16.44
CA GLU A 87 -83.45 30.28 15.18
C GLU A 87 -83.17 29.28 14.06
N GLU A 88 -84.06 29.21 13.07
CA GLU A 88 -83.75 28.56 11.80
C GLU A 88 -82.36 29.03 11.35
N PRO A 89 -81.48 28.13 10.86
CA PRO A 89 -80.19 28.57 10.36
C PRO A 89 -80.45 29.57 9.24
N ASN A 90 -80.22 30.86 9.53
CA ASN A 90 -80.40 31.96 8.59
C ASN A 90 -79.82 31.51 7.24
N GLN A 91 -80.66 31.38 6.22
CA GLN A 91 -80.18 31.02 4.90
C GLN A 91 -79.11 32.05 4.52
N PRO A 92 -77.89 31.61 4.17
CA PRO A 92 -76.78 32.51 3.98
C PRO A 92 -77.17 33.51 2.89
N THR A 93 -77.05 34.79 3.22
CA THR A 93 -77.41 35.85 2.27
C THR A 93 -76.49 35.78 1.06
N VAL A 94 -76.98 36.20 -0.12
CA VAL A 94 -76.22 36.09 -1.38
C VAL A 94 -74.82 36.72 -1.28
N SER A 95 -74.65 37.79 -0.49
CA SER A 95 -73.34 38.41 -0.25
C SER A 95 -72.40 37.55 0.59
N GLN A 96 -72.91 36.80 1.57
CA GLN A 96 -72.12 35.86 2.38
C GLN A 96 -71.61 34.70 1.52
N LEU A 97 -72.45 34.17 0.63
CA LEU A 97 -72.03 33.14 -0.33
C LEU A 97 -70.99 33.67 -1.33
N GLN A 98 -71.18 34.88 -1.85
CA GLN A 98 -70.19 35.52 -2.74
C GLN A 98 -68.85 35.75 -2.03
N THR A 99 -68.88 36.18 -0.77
CA THR A 99 -67.66 36.37 0.03
C THR A 99 -66.97 35.04 0.34
N ALA A 100 -67.74 34.00 0.68
CA ALA A 100 -67.22 32.65 0.91
C ALA A 100 -66.58 32.06 -0.36
N LEU A 101 -67.21 32.27 -1.53
CA LEU A 101 -66.68 31.84 -2.82
C LEU A 101 -65.39 32.59 -3.19
N ALA A 102 -65.36 33.91 -2.99
CA ALA A 102 -64.15 34.71 -3.21
C ALA A 102 -62.99 34.25 -2.30
N ASN A 103 -63.29 33.98 -1.02
CA ASN A 103 -62.30 33.45 -0.07
C ASN A 103 -61.84 32.04 -0.43
N ALA A 104 -62.74 31.17 -0.90
CA ALA A 104 -62.39 29.84 -1.36
C ALA A 104 -61.48 29.90 -2.61
N ASN A 105 -61.80 30.75 -3.59
CA ASN A 105 -60.98 30.95 -4.77
C ASN A 105 -59.60 31.51 -4.44
N ALA A 106 -59.51 32.46 -3.50
CA ALA A 106 -58.22 32.98 -3.03
C ALA A 106 -57.37 31.88 -2.36
N ARG A 107 -58.00 30.99 -1.58
CA ARG A 107 -57.32 29.83 -0.98
C ARG A 107 -56.86 28.83 -2.03
N ILE A 108 -57.70 28.52 -3.02
CA ILE A 108 -57.33 27.63 -4.13
C ILE A 108 -56.12 28.19 -4.87
N ALA A 109 -56.13 29.48 -5.23
CA ALA A 109 -54.98 30.12 -5.88
C ALA A 109 -53.71 30.06 -5.02
N SER A 110 -53.82 30.23 -3.69
CA SER A 110 -52.68 30.08 -2.78
C SER A 110 -52.14 28.65 -2.75
N PHE A 111 -53.03 27.65 -2.71
CA PHE A 111 -52.63 26.25 -2.72
C PHE A 111 -52.00 25.84 -4.05
N GLU A 112 -52.53 26.30 -5.17
CA GLU A 112 -51.95 26.08 -6.50
C GLU A 112 -50.53 26.64 -6.59
N CYS A 113 -50.30 27.86 -6.08
CA CYS A 113 -48.97 28.47 -6.04
C CYS A 113 -48.01 27.64 -5.17
N THR A 114 -48.42 27.23 -3.96
CA THR A 114 -47.58 26.39 -3.11
C THR A 114 -47.32 25.01 -3.71
N TYR A 115 -48.31 24.43 -4.41
CA TYR A 115 -48.19 23.13 -5.05
C TYR A 115 -47.18 23.17 -6.21
N GLN A 116 -47.21 24.22 -7.02
CA GLN A 116 -46.24 24.44 -8.09
C GLN A 116 -44.82 24.59 -7.54
N GLU A 117 -44.64 25.34 -6.44
CA GLU A 117 -43.33 25.50 -5.81
C GLU A 117 -42.80 24.17 -5.22
N GLN A 118 -43.67 23.37 -4.60
CA GLN A 118 -43.29 22.05 -4.08
C GLN A 118 -42.88 21.08 -5.21
N ILE A 119 -43.60 21.08 -6.34
CA ILE A 119 -43.20 20.30 -7.52
C ILE A 119 -41.82 20.73 -8.01
N ARG A 120 -41.58 22.05 -8.09
CA ARG A 120 -40.29 22.59 -8.54
C ARG A 120 -39.16 22.17 -7.62
N LEU A 121 -39.36 22.27 -6.31
CA LEU A 121 -38.36 21.82 -5.32
C LEU A 121 -38.09 20.33 -5.44
N GLN A 122 -39.14 19.52 -5.61
CA GLN A 122 -38.99 18.07 -5.79
C GLN A 122 -38.15 17.74 -7.03
N GLN A 123 -38.40 18.42 -8.16
CA GLN A 123 -37.60 18.25 -9.39
C GLN A 123 -36.14 18.64 -9.17
N LEU A 124 -35.88 19.74 -8.48
CA LEU A 124 -34.51 20.18 -8.17
C LEU A 124 -33.76 19.16 -7.29
N TYR A 125 -34.45 18.59 -6.28
CA TYR A 125 -33.87 17.54 -5.45
C TYR A 125 -33.59 16.27 -6.24
N GLU A 126 -34.51 15.85 -7.11
CA GLU A 126 -34.32 14.69 -7.98
C GLU A 126 -33.11 14.87 -8.91
N GLU A 127 -33.00 16.03 -9.56
CA GLU A 127 -31.88 16.37 -10.43
C GLU A 127 -30.54 16.37 -9.67
N THR A 128 -30.50 17.03 -8.51
CA THR A 128 -29.30 17.11 -7.68
C THR A 128 -28.90 15.73 -7.13
N LEU A 129 -29.85 14.92 -6.70
CA LEU A 129 -29.59 13.56 -6.24
C LEU A 129 -29.11 12.65 -7.38
N SER A 130 -29.66 12.82 -8.59
CA SER A 130 -29.18 12.09 -9.76
C SER A 130 -27.74 12.48 -10.08
N GLU A 131 -27.43 13.79 -10.14
CA GLU A 131 -26.09 14.28 -10.45
C GLU A 131 -25.06 13.83 -9.41
N THR A 132 -25.39 13.96 -8.12
CA THR A 132 -24.49 13.53 -7.04
C THR A 132 -24.25 12.02 -7.07
N THR A 133 -25.29 11.22 -7.34
CA THR A 133 -25.15 9.76 -7.48
C THR A 133 -24.27 9.38 -8.67
N ASP A 134 -24.38 10.08 -9.80
CA ASP A 134 -23.54 9.87 -10.97
C ASP A 134 -22.07 10.21 -10.69
N ARG A 135 -21.82 11.35 -10.02
CA ARG A 135 -20.47 11.73 -9.58
C ARG A 135 -19.87 10.72 -8.61
N ILE A 136 -20.65 10.20 -7.66
CA ILE A 136 -20.19 9.16 -6.72
C ILE A 136 -19.85 7.88 -7.49
N ARG A 137 -20.71 7.42 -8.40
CA ARG A 137 -20.45 6.23 -9.22
C ARG A 137 -19.16 6.37 -10.03
N GLN A 138 -18.98 7.52 -10.67
CA GLN A 138 -17.78 7.81 -11.45
C GLN A 138 -16.53 7.84 -10.57
N TYR A 139 -16.58 8.53 -9.42
CA TYR A 139 -15.48 8.57 -8.47
C TYR A 139 -15.10 7.17 -7.96
N CYS A 140 -16.08 6.34 -7.59
CA CYS A 140 -15.82 4.97 -7.14
C CYS A 140 -15.13 4.14 -8.24
N PHE A 141 -15.55 4.28 -9.49
CA PHE A 141 -14.94 3.59 -10.63
C PHE A 141 -13.50 4.06 -10.89
N GLU A 142 -13.28 5.37 -10.91
CA GLU A 142 -11.95 5.96 -11.07
C GLU A 142 -11.00 5.53 -9.94
N GLN A 143 -11.49 5.54 -8.70
CA GLN A 143 -10.72 5.12 -7.53
C GLN A 143 -10.37 3.63 -7.59
N GLN A 144 -11.32 2.77 -7.99
CA GLN A 144 -11.05 1.35 -8.18
C GLN A 144 -9.98 1.12 -9.24
N ASN A 145 -10.05 1.83 -10.37
CA ASN A 145 -9.05 1.74 -11.43
C ASN A 145 -7.67 2.21 -10.95
N HIS A 146 -7.62 3.30 -10.18
CA HIS A 146 -6.37 3.80 -9.61
C HIS A 146 -5.74 2.77 -8.66
N ILE A 147 -6.53 2.13 -7.79
CA ILE A 147 -6.05 1.07 -6.88
C ILE A 147 -5.52 -0.13 -7.68
N ILE A 148 -6.24 -0.56 -8.72
CA ILE A 148 -5.78 -1.65 -9.59
C ILE A 148 -4.47 -1.30 -10.28
N ALA A 149 -4.35 -0.09 -10.84
CA ALA A 149 -3.14 0.38 -11.51
C ALA A 149 -1.95 0.42 -10.53
N LEU A 150 -2.18 0.86 -9.29
CA LEU A 150 -1.16 0.88 -8.24
C LEU A 150 -0.67 -0.55 -7.92
N HIS A 151 -1.59 -1.50 -7.74
CA HIS A 151 -1.21 -2.90 -7.48
C HIS A 151 -0.45 -3.51 -8.67
N GLN A 152 -0.88 -3.23 -9.90
CA GLN A 152 -0.17 -3.67 -11.10
C GLN A 152 1.25 -3.09 -11.14
N HIS A 153 1.40 -1.78 -10.90
CA HIS A 153 2.69 -1.10 -10.88
C HIS A 153 3.64 -1.69 -9.82
N TYR A 154 3.18 -1.88 -8.58
CA TYR A 154 4.01 -2.50 -7.54
C TYR A 154 4.37 -3.96 -7.87
N THR A 155 3.44 -4.71 -8.45
CA THR A 155 3.71 -6.09 -8.89
C THR A 155 4.76 -6.12 -10.00
N GLN A 156 4.71 -5.18 -10.94
CA GLN A 156 5.72 -5.02 -11.97
C GLN A 156 7.08 -4.66 -11.38
N MET A 157 7.18 -3.66 -10.50
CA MET A 157 8.44 -3.30 -9.84
C MET A 157 9.03 -4.46 -9.03
N LEU A 158 8.19 -5.23 -8.33
CA LEU A 158 8.64 -6.37 -7.54
C LEU A 158 9.12 -7.53 -8.44
N THR A 159 8.48 -7.72 -9.59
CA THR A 159 8.93 -8.68 -10.61
C THR A 159 10.25 -8.24 -11.24
N GLN A 160 10.39 -6.95 -11.54
CA GLN A 160 11.61 -6.35 -12.07
C GLN A 160 12.79 -6.49 -11.08
N ALA A 161 12.61 -6.14 -9.81
CA ALA A 161 13.66 -6.29 -8.81
C ALA A 161 14.10 -7.75 -8.63
N ARG A 162 13.15 -8.71 -8.73
CA ARG A 162 13.46 -10.14 -8.73
C ARG A 162 14.26 -10.55 -9.96
N SER A 163 13.89 -10.09 -11.16
CA SER A 163 14.65 -10.41 -12.38
C SER A 163 16.04 -9.80 -12.36
N GLU A 164 16.19 -8.57 -11.89
CA GLU A 164 17.50 -7.90 -11.74
C GLU A 164 18.40 -8.66 -10.75
N THR A 165 17.83 -9.17 -9.65
CA THR A 165 18.57 -9.99 -8.69
C THR A 165 19.03 -11.31 -9.31
N ILE A 166 18.16 -11.98 -10.07
CA ILE A 166 18.50 -13.23 -10.78
C ILE A 166 19.57 -12.98 -11.83
N GLU A 167 19.48 -11.87 -12.58
CA GLU A 167 20.48 -11.48 -13.57
C GLU A 167 21.84 -11.17 -12.93
N ALA A 168 21.86 -10.45 -11.80
CA ALA A 168 23.07 -10.21 -11.03
C ALA A 168 23.71 -11.51 -10.52
N GLN A 169 22.90 -12.48 -10.08
CA GLN A 169 23.40 -13.80 -9.68
C GLN A 169 23.96 -14.59 -10.85
N LEU A 170 23.28 -14.58 -12.01
CA LEU A 170 23.72 -15.27 -13.22
C LEU A 170 25.03 -14.69 -13.75
N THR A 171 25.15 -13.36 -13.80
CA THR A 171 26.37 -12.67 -14.25
C THR A 171 27.54 -12.93 -13.30
N HIS A 172 27.30 -12.90 -11.98
CA HIS A 172 28.30 -13.28 -10.99
C HIS A 172 28.73 -14.76 -11.13
N GLN A 173 27.80 -15.68 -11.33
CA GLN A 173 28.12 -17.09 -11.58
C GLN A 173 28.95 -17.27 -12.86
N ALA A 174 28.61 -16.55 -13.93
CA ALA A 174 29.35 -16.56 -15.18
C ALA A 174 30.78 -16.03 -14.99
N TRP A 175 30.95 -14.94 -14.23
CA TRP A 175 32.27 -14.41 -13.88
C TRP A 175 33.08 -15.39 -13.03
N GLN A 176 32.48 -16.01 -12.02
CA GLN A 176 33.15 -17.02 -11.21
C GLN A 176 33.59 -18.24 -12.03
N ALA A 177 32.75 -18.69 -12.97
CA ALA A 177 33.10 -19.78 -13.88
C ALA A 177 34.24 -19.36 -14.84
N GLY A 178 34.20 -18.13 -15.35
CA GLY A 178 35.28 -17.57 -16.17
C GLY A 178 36.61 -17.50 -15.41
N LEU A 179 36.59 -17.00 -14.17
CA LEU A 179 37.77 -16.92 -13.32
C LEU A 179 38.35 -18.31 -13.01
N LYS A 180 37.50 -19.30 -12.73
CA LYS A 180 37.94 -20.70 -12.53
C LYS A 180 38.67 -21.22 -13.77
N ARG A 181 38.09 -21.04 -14.97
CA ARG A 181 38.73 -21.46 -16.23
C ARG A 181 40.07 -20.78 -16.46
N VAL A 182 40.19 -19.48 -16.19
CA VAL A 182 41.46 -18.75 -16.29
C VAL A 182 42.47 -19.27 -15.26
N SER A 183 42.05 -19.48 -14.01
CA SER A 183 42.92 -20.01 -12.95
C SER A 183 43.44 -21.43 -13.27
N GLU A 184 42.58 -22.27 -13.83
CA GLU A 184 42.96 -23.61 -14.32
C GLU A 184 43.90 -23.50 -15.51
N GLY A 185 43.61 -22.62 -16.48
CA GLY A 185 44.48 -22.35 -17.62
C GLY A 185 45.89 -21.88 -17.21
N VAL A 186 45.99 -20.97 -16.23
CA VAL A 186 47.27 -20.49 -15.69
C VAL A 186 48.02 -21.62 -14.98
N ARG A 187 47.35 -22.42 -14.15
CA ARG A 187 47.99 -23.58 -13.51
C ARG A 187 48.51 -24.60 -14.53
N MET A 188 47.74 -24.87 -15.57
CA MET A 188 48.15 -25.76 -16.65
C MET A 188 49.33 -25.18 -17.45
N ALA A 189 49.32 -23.88 -17.74
CA ALA A 189 50.44 -23.21 -18.42
C ALA A 189 51.73 -23.21 -17.58
N LEU A 190 51.63 -22.95 -16.28
CA LEU A 190 52.77 -23.04 -15.35
C LEU A 190 53.31 -24.46 -15.29
N LYS A 191 52.43 -25.47 -15.19
CA LYS A 191 52.83 -26.88 -15.21
C LYS A 191 53.53 -27.26 -16.53
N SER A 192 53.01 -26.81 -17.67
CA SER A 192 53.65 -27.01 -18.98
C SER A 192 55.05 -26.39 -19.04
N ARG A 193 55.20 -25.14 -18.57
CA ARG A 193 56.50 -24.46 -18.48
C ARG A 193 57.48 -25.20 -17.57
N GLU A 194 57.01 -25.71 -16.43
CA GLU A 194 57.83 -26.53 -15.54
C GLU A 194 58.27 -27.82 -16.24
N GLU A 195 57.35 -28.54 -16.89
CA GLU A 195 57.64 -29.77 -17.65
C GLU A 195 58.67 -29.54 -18.76
N GLU A 196 58.61 -28.40 -19.46
CA GLU A 196 59.61 -27.97 -20.46
C GLU A 196 61.00 -27.71 -19.85
N GLY A 197 61.07 -27.22 -18.61
CA GLY A 197 62.33 -26.95 -17.89
C GLY A 197 62.96 -28.19 -17.23
N MET A 198 62.15 -29.20 -16.89
CA MET A 198 62.62 -30.44 -16.24
C MET A 198 63.69 -31.24 -17.01
N PRO A 199 63.67 -31.41 -18.35
CA PRO A 199 64.74 -32.14 -19.05
C PRO A 199 66.11 -31.47 -18.91
N TYR A 200 66.17 -30.14 -18.96
CA TYR A 200 67.41 -29.39 -18.77
C TYR A 200 67.92 -29.52 -17.33
N LYS A 201 67.04 -29.36 -16.33
CA LYS A 201 67.38 -29.56 -14.91
C LYS A 201 67.90 -30.98 -14.64
N ARG A 202 67.26 -32.01 -15.20
CA ARG A 202 67.73 -33.41 -15.10
C ARG A 202 69.08 -33.62 -15.76
N ARG A 203 69.30 -33.03 -16.94
CA ARG A 203 70.58 -33.15 -17.66
C ARG A 203 71.71 -32.47 -16.89
N ILE A 204 71.48 -31.27 -16.33
CA ILE A 204 72.45 -30.57 -15.48
C ILE A 204 72.78 -31.40 -14.24
N ALA A 205 71.77 -31.96 -13.56
CA ALA A 205 72.00 -32.82 -12.39
C ALA A 205 72.83 -34.07 -12.72
N ALA A 206 72.53 -34.74 -13.84
CA ALA A 206 73.31 -35.88 -14.30
C ALA A 206 74.76 -35.48 -14.64
N LEU A 207 74.96 -34.34 -15.30
CA LEU A 207 76.29 -33.82 -15.60
C LEU A 207 77.06 -33.39 -14.33
N LYS A 208 76.39 -32.81 -13.32
CA LYS A 208 76.97 -32.49 -12.01
C LYS A 208 77.48 -33.78 -11.33
N GLU A 209 76.69 -34.85 -11.34
CA GLU A 209 77.07 -36.14 -10.75
C GLU A 209 78.20 -36.82 -11.54
N GLU A 210 78.15 -36.83 -12.87
CA GLU A 210 79.25 -37.32 -13.71
C GLU A 210 80.55 -36.55 -13.43
N ASN A 211 80.48 -35.22 -13.33
CA ASN A 211 81.63 -34.37 -13.00
C ASN A 211 82.19 -34.70 -11.61
N ARG A 212 81.31 -34.90 -10.61
CA ARG A 212 81.68 -35.33 -9.26
C ARG A 212 82.45 -36.66 -9.28
N VAL A 213 81.95 -37.66 -9.99
CA VAL A 213 82.58 -38.98 -10.11
C VAL A 213 83.92 -38.89 -10.84
N LEU A 214 83.99 -38.09 -11.91
CA LEU A 214 85.23 -37.90 -12.69
C LEU A 214 86.31 -37.18 -11.87
N ARG A 215 85.95 -36.14 -11.11
CA ARG A 215 86.87 -35.46 -10.18
C ARG A 215 87.38 -36.38 -9.09
N MET A 216 86.50 -37.19 -8.49
CA MET A 216 86.88 -38.19 -7.50
C MET A 216 87.91 -39.19 -8.08
N LYS A 217 87.71 -39.63 -9.32
CA LYS A 217 88.66 -40.54 -10.00
C LYS A 217 89.98 -39.87 -10.40
N ALA A 218 89.96 -38.57 -10.70
CA ALA A 218 91.16 -37.79 -11.02
C ALA A 218 91.93 -37.33 -9.77
N GLY A 219 91.43 -37.61 -8.56
CA GLY A 219 92.04 -37.18 -7.29
C GLY A 219 91.89 -35.68 -7.03
N TRP A 220 90.98 -35.00 -7.74
CA TRP A 220 90.66 -33.60 -7.51
C TRP A 220 89.66 -33.50 -6.36
N GLY A 221 89.86 -32.54 -5.45
CA GLY A 221 88.99 -32.36 -4.28
C GLY A 221 87.51 -32.13 -4.64
N PRO A 222 86.60 -32.24 -3.65
CA PRO A 222 85.17 -32.03 -3.89
C PRO A 222 84.91 -30.69 -4.59
N PRO A 223 83.85 -30.58 -5.40
CA PRO A 223 83.44 -29.30 -5.95
C PRO A 223 83.28 -28.28 -4.81
N VAL A 224 83.73 -27.05 -5.01
CA VAL A 224 83.18 -25.92 -4.26
C VAL A 224 81.81 -25.71 -4.90
N ASP A 225 80.76 -26.06 -4.17
CA ASP A 225 79.40 -25.80 -4.63
C ASP A 225 79.23 -24.28 -4.68
N SER A 226 79.45 -23.70 -5.86
CA SER A 226 79.03 -22.33 -6.17
C SER A 226 77.53 -22.34 -6.45
N ASP A 227 76.73 -22.77 -5.48
CA ASP A 227 75.26 -22.70 -5.52
C ASP A 227 74.73 -21.61 -4.53
N GLU A 228 75.58 -20.70 -4.03
CA GLU A 228 75.14 -19.53 -3.24
C GLU A 228 74.90 -18.25 -4.06
N GLU A 229 75.19 -18.21 -5.37
CA GLU A 229 75.12 -16.96 -6.16
C GLU A 229 74.04 -16.91 -7.27
N ASP A 230 73.27 -17.98 -7.47
CA ASP A 230 72.18 -18.03 -8.47
C ASP A 230 70.78 -18.21 -7.85
N GLY A 231 70.64 -17.92 -6.55
CA GLY A 231 69.36 -17.94 -5.82
C GLY A 231 68.76 -16.56 -5.52
N GLU A 232 69.51 -15.46 -5.70
CA GLU A 232 69.10 -14.11 -5.30
C GLU A 232 68.91 -13.15 -6.49
N ALA A 233 68.27 -13.61 -7.55
CA ALA A 233 67.85 -12.78 -8.68
C ALA A 233 66.34 -12.89 -8.99
N GLU A 234 65.50 -12.93 -7.96
CA GLU A 234 64.08 -12.51 -8.05
C GLU A 234 63.70 -11.61 -6.85
N GLU A 235 64.50 -10.57 -6.60
CA GLU A 235 63.96 -9.32 -6.07
C GLU A 235 64.01 -8.26 -7.17
N GLY A 236 62.84 -7.90 -7.70
CA GLY A 236 62.75 -6.91 -8.76
C GLY A 236 61.33 -6.73 -9.30
N GLY A 237 60.39 -6.37 -8.43
CA GLY A 237 59.02 -6.09 -8.87
C GLY A 237 58.08 -5.63 -7.77
N GLY A 238 58.40 -4.54 -7.08
CA GLY A 238 57.47 -3.90 -6.17
C GLY A 238 56.22 -3.38 -6.91
N HIS A 239 55.04 -3.66 -6.36
CA HIS A 239 53.88 -2.74 -6.25
C HIS A 239 52.65 -3.51 -5.73
N GLU A 240 52.54 -3.74 -4.42
CA GLU A 240 51.20 -3.91 -3.81
C GLU A 240 51.15 -3.52 -2.33
N ALA A 241 51.85 -2.45 -1.95
CA ALA A 241 51.69 -1.81 -0.63
C ALA A 241 50.75 -0.57 -0.67
N ASP A 242 50.22 -0.19 -1.84
CA ASP A 242 49.38 1.02 -1.99
C ASP A 242 47.87 0.77 -2.02
N ARG A 243 47.41 -0.49 -1.91
CA ARG A 243 45.96 -0.77 -2.01
C ARG A 243 45.19 -0.68 -0.69
N ALA A 244 45.88 -0.51 0.45
CA ALA A 244 45.26 -0.46 1.78
C ALA A 244 45.06 0.98 2.33
N ARG A 245 45.56 2.03 1.65
CA ARG A 245 45.44 3.43 2.12
C ARG A 245 44.45 4.31 1.35
N LEU A 246 43.87 3.81 0.25
CA LEU A 246 42.86 4.55 -0.55
C LEU A 246 41.39 4.26 -0.15
N SER A 247 41.15 3.40 0.83
CA SER A 247 39.80 3.06 1.32
C SER A 247 39.34 3.90 2.53
N SER A 248 40.24 4.66 3.17
CA SER A 248 39.94 5.41 4.40
C SER A 248 39.94 6.94 4.25
N GLN A 249 40.04 7.47 3.02
CA GLN A 249 40.10 8.93 2.79
C GLN A 249 39.12 9.44 1.71
N SER A 250 37.96 8.81 1.53
CA SER A 250 36.85 9.34 0.72
C SER A 250 35.58 9.60 1.55
N GLY A 251 35.78 10.01 2.81
CA GLY A 251 34.71 10.36 3.73
C GLY A 251 35.08 11.55 4.61
N GLN A 252 35.40 12.71 4.01
CA GLN A 252 35.28 14.06 4.60
C GLN A 252 35.87 15.13 3.67
N ALA A 253 35.02 15.75 2.84
CA ALA A 253 35.16 17.15 2.38
C ALA A 253 34.06 17.50 1.36
N ALA A 254 32.87 17.86 1.85
CA ALA A 254 31.95 18.79 1.17
C ALA A 254 30.94 19.30 2.21
N GLY A 255 31.46 20.01 3.21
CA GLY A 255 30.64 20.89 4.02
C GLY A 255 30.48 22.23 3.32
N GLY A 256 29.24 22.60 3.03
CA GLY A 256 28.74 23.94 3.31
C GLY A 256 28.95 25.04 2.26
N GLY A 257 27.81 25.59 1.84
CA GLY A 257 27.66 26.99 1.41
C GLY A 257 26.92 27.10 0.09
N GLN A 258 25.90 27.93 -0.08
CA GLN A 258 25.37 29.03 0.73
C GLN A 258 24.00 29.39 0.14
N THR A 259 23.15 29.98 0.99
CA THR A 259 22.12 31.02 0.73
C THR A 259 21.11 30.82 -0.38
#